data_AF-A0A231VQA6-F1
#
_entry.id   AF-A0A231VQA6-F1
#
_cell.length_a   1.000
_cell.length_b   1.000
_cell.length_c   1.000
_cell.angle_alpha   90.00
_cell.angle_beta   90.00
_cell.angle_gamma   90.00
#
_symmetry.space_group_name_H-M   'P 1'
#
loop_
_entity.id
_entity.type
_entity.pdbx_description
1 polymer ?
#
loop_
_entity_poly.entity_id
_entity_poly.type
_entity_poly.pdbx_seq_one_letter_code
_entity_poly.pdbx_strand_id
1 'polypeptide(L)'
;LQNGEIQVNYSSNYDSWQANKPTSKTISGKGGKQIEGRVGNRKVKIRVDLEPNSGAGGQGKLQVQSGSGKSGYDINRHLNINEITGKDYIRNWVNKTGDIKNQTKSVKEEIIERLWKGYQEMVN
;
A
#
# COMPACT_ATOMS: atom_id res chain seq x y z
N LEU A 1 7.22 -54.30 21.47
CA LEU A 1 6.44 -53.33 20.68
C LEU A 1 6.83 -51.94 21.16
N GLN A 2 7.68 -51.22 20.41
CA GLN A 2 8.11 -49.88 20.79
C GLN A 2 7.12 -48.90 20.16
N ASN A 3 6.22 -48.36 20.99
CA ASN A 3 5.33 -47.25 20.64
C ASN A 3 6.21 -46.02 20.37
N GLY A 4 6.54 -45.77 19.11
CA GLY A 4 7.05 -44.48 18.68
C GLY A 4 5.89 -43.51 18.68
N GLU A 5 5.82 -42.65 19.70
CA GLU A 5 4.92 -41.50 19.70
C GLU A 5 5.18 -40.67 18.43
N ILE A 6 4.24 -40.70 17.51
CA ILE A 6 4.22 -39.76 16.38
C ILE A 6 3.80 -38.41 16.97
N GLN A 7 4.79 -37.58 17.30
CA GLN A 7 4.55 -36.17 17.61
C GLN A 7 4.11 -35.46 16.34
N VAL A 8 2.79 -35.44 16.11
CA VAL A 8 2.16 -34.62 15.08
C VAL A 8 2.22 -33.15 15.52
N ASN A 9 3.22 -32.42 15.04
CA ASN A 9 3.32 -30.96 15.15
C ASN A 9 2.21 -30.30 14.31
N TYR A 10 0.97 -30.29 14.82
CA TYR A 10 -0.17 -29.62 14.18
C TYR A 10 -0.10 -28.09 14.26
N SER A 11 0.69 -27.53 15.18
CA SER A 11 0.71 -26.10 15.48
C SER A 11 1.78 -25.30 14.72
N SER A 12 2.89 -25.92 14.31
CA SER A 12 4.03 -25.19 13.71
C SER A 12 3.73 -24.59 12.33
N ASN A 13 2.77 -25.14 11.59
CA ASN A 13 2.47 -24.69 10.23
C ASN A 13 1.54 -23.47 10.20
N TYR A 14 0.59 -23.37 11.15
CA TYR A 14 -0.34 -22.24 11.21
C TYR A 14 0.36 -20.92 11.55
N ASP A 15 1.21 -20.93 12.57
CA ASP A 15 1.97 -19.74 12.99
C ASP A 15 2.98 -19.31 11.91
N SER A 16 3.58 -20.28 11.23
CA SER A 16 4.49 -20.02 10.09
C SER A 16 3.73 -19.44 8.89
N TRP A 17 2.53 -19.94 8.57
CA TRP A 17 1.70 -19.41 7.49
C TRP A 17 1.18 -18.00 7.78
N GLN A 18 0.73 -17.72 9.01
CA GLN A 18 0.34 -16.37 9.46
C GLN A 18 1.51 -15.38 9.34
N ALA A 19 2.72 -15.77 9.76
CA ALA A 19 3.91 -14.92 9.72
C ALA A 19 4.41 -14.61 8.30
N ASN A 20 4.09 -15.44 7.31
CA ASN A 20 4.60 -15.32 5.93
C ASN A 20 3.63 -14.61 4.97
N LYS A 21 2.50 -14.08 5.44
CA LYS A 21 1.61 -13.28 4.59
C LYS A 21 2.25 -11.93 4.27
N PRO A 22 2.27 -11.48 2.99
CA PRO A 22 2.72 -10.14 2.64
C PRO A 22 1.88 -9.11 3.39
N THR A 23 2.52 -8.39 4.31
CA THR A 23 1.88 -7.30 5.07
C THR A 23 1.84 -6.02 4.25
N SER A 24 2.79 -5.84 3.32
CA SER A 24 2.84 -4.69 2.42
C SER A 24 3.62 -5.02 1.13
N LYS A 25 3.16 -4.48 0.00
CA LYS A 25 3.78 -4.60 -1.33
C LYS A 25 3.87 -3.23 -1.99
N THR A 26 5.08 -2.73 -2.23
CA THR A 26 5.27 -1.47 -2.96
C THR A 26 4.97 -1.64 -4.45
N ILE A 27 4.06 -0.82 -4.96
CA ILE A 27 3.71 -0.79 -6.38
C ILE A 27 4.70 0.09 -7.15
N SER A 28 5.41 -0.53 -8.08
CA SER A 28 6.33 0.15 -8.99
C SER A 28 5.60 0.75 -10.20
N GLY A 29 6.12 1.88 -10.67
CA GLY A 29 5.72 2.55 -11.92
C GLY A 29 6.89 2.67 -12.88
N LYS A 30 6.74 3.53 -13.90
CA LYS A 30 7.76 3.73 -14.96
C LYS A 30 9.11 4.18 -14.39
N GLY A 31 9.12 4.96 -13.31
CA GLY A 31 10.34 5.44 -12.63
C GLY A 31 10.86 4.53 -11.51
N GLY A 32 10.35 3.30 -11.36
CA GLY A 32 10.73 2.38 -10.29
C GLY A 32 9.80 2.44 -9.07
N LYS A 33 10.31 2.13 -7.88
CA LYS A 33 9.48 1.99 -6.66
C LYS A 33 9.13 3.32 -6.00
N GLN A 34 9.92 4.37 -6.20
CA GLN A 34 9.70 5.69 -5.61
C GLN A 34 9.28 6.71 -6.67
N ILE A 35 8.59 7.75 -6.25
CA ILE A 35 8.22 8.93 -7.05
C ILE A 35 8.85 10.15 -6.38
N GLU A 36 9.49 11.00 -7.16
CA GLU A 36 10.01 12.30 -6.68
C GLU A 36 8.85 13.28 -6.53
N GLY A 37 8.57 13.69 -5.29
CA GLY A 37 7.50 14.64 -4.98
C GLY A 37 7.98 15.76 -4.05
N ARG A 38 7.04 16.58 -3.57
CA ARG A 38 7.34 17.64 -2.60
C ARG A 38 6.28 17.80 -1.53
N VAL A 39 6.69 18.03 -0.28
CA VAL A 39 5.78 18.48 0.79
C VAL A 39 6.25 19.86 1.25
N GLY A 40 5.42 20.87 1.00
CA GLY A 40 5.85 22.27 1.05
C GLY A 40 7.09 22.49 0.19
N ASN A 41 8.14 23.07 0.80
CA ASN A 41 9.39 23.37 0.11
C ASN A 41 10.39 22.20 0.05
N ARG A 42 10.06 21.01 0.57
CA ARG A 42 10.99 19.87 0.65
C ARG A 42 10.72 18.85 -0.45
N LYS A 43 11.78 18.31 -1.04
CA LYS A 43 11.71 17.11 -1.88
C LYS A 43 11.50 15.89 -1.00
N VAL A 44 10.64 14.97 -1.41
CA VAL A 44 10.35 13.72 -0.70
C VAL A 44 10.25 12.56 -1.68
N LYS A 45 10.52 11.35 -1.17
CA LYS A 45 10.31 10.10 -1.90
C LYS A 45 8.93 9.56 -1.54
N ILE A 46 8.03 9.56 -2.51
CA ILE A 46 6.67 9.02 -2.37
C ILE A 46 6.68 7.56 -2.80
N ARG A 47 5.96 6.71 -2.07
CA ARG A 47 5.68 5.31 -2.40
C ARG A 47 4.18 5.08 -2.38
N VAL A 48 3.75 4.14 -3.21
CA VAL A 48 2.39 3.61 -3.20
C VAL A 48 2.52 2.15 -2.83
N ASP A 49 1.87 1.76 -1.74
CA ASP A 49 1.95 0.42 -1.18
C ASP A 49 0.56 -0.20 -1.11
N LEU A 50 0.48 -1.48 -1.44
CA LEU A 50 -0.68 -2.33 -1.24
C LEU A 50 -0.49 -3.13 0.04
N GLU A 51 -1.44 -3.01 0.97
CA GLU A 51 -1.49 -3.83 2.17
C GLU A 51 -2.72 -4.75 2.08
N PRO A 52 -2.57 -5.99 1.54
CA PRO A 52 -3.69 -6.81 1.10
C PRO A 52 -4.52 -7.39 2.25
N ASN A 53 -3.91 -7.57 3.42
CA ASN A 53 -4.56 -8.12 4.62
C ASN A 53 -4.92 -7.04 5.66
N SER A 54 -4.81 -5.76 5.30
CA SER A 54 -5.09 -4.61 6.17
C SER A 54 -6.46 -3.99 5.86
N GLY A 55 -6.82 -2.89 6.53
CA GLY A 55 -8.07 -2.17 6.27
C GLY A 55 -9.28 -2.76 6.99
N ALA A 56 -10.45 -2.16 6.78
CA ALA A 56 -11.69 -2.58 7.43
C ALA A 56 -12.00 -4.05 7.09
N GLY A 57 -12.12 -4.91 8.11
CA GLY A 57 -12.40 -6.34 7.93
C GLY A 57 -11.33 -7.13 7.17
N GLY A 58 -10.11 -6.61 7.03
CA GLY A 58 -9.03 -7.29 6.30
C GLY A 58 -9.19 -7.29 4.78
N GLN A 59 -9.98 -6.38 4.23
CA GLN A 59 -10.30 -6.30 2.79
C GLN A 59 -9.19 -5.72 1.91
N GLY A 60 -8.12 -5.24 2.53
CA GLY A 60 -7.01 -4.57 1.88
C GLY A 60 -7.16 -3.05 1.86
N LYS A 61 -6.02 -2.37 1.89
CA LYS A 61 -5.94 -0.92 1.66
C LYS A 61 -4.74 -0.59 0.77
N LEU A 62 -4.84 0.53 0.08
CA LEU A 62 -3.71 1.17 -0.59
C LEU A 62 -3.23 2.34 0.26
N GLN A 63 -1.92 2.54 0.32
CA GLN A 63 -1.30 3.62 1.07
C GLN A 63 -0.39 4.43 0.17
N VAL A 64 -0.54 5.75 0.19
CA VAL A 64 0.44 6.70 -0.35
C VAL A 64 1.23 7.25 0.83
N GLN A 65 2.53 6.99 0.84
CA GLN A 65 3.42 7.40 1.92
C GLN A 65 4.65 8.14 1.40
N SER A 66 5.22 9.04 2.21
CA SER A 66 6.52 9.64 1.93
C SER A 66 7.49 9.43 3.09
N GLY A 67 8.74 9.08 2.78
CA GLY A 67 9.80 8.98 3.78
C GLY A 67 10.50 10.34 3.97
N SER A 68 10.41 10.93 5.16
CA SER A 68 11.22 12.11 5.52
C SER A 68 11.69 12.13 6.98
N GLY A 69 11.16 11.25 7.86
CA GLY A 69 11.57 11.11 9.26
C GLY A 69 11.30 12.34 10.16
N LYS A 70 10.79 13.45 9.61
CA LYS A 70 10.53 14.69 10.32
C LYS A 70 9.02 14.91 10.43
N SER A 71 8.53 14.94 11.66
CA SER A 71 7.13 15.20 11.98
C SER A 71 6.62 16.47 11.28
N GLY A 72 5.48 16.36 10.59
CA GLY A 72 4.80 17.46 9.90
C GLY A 72 5.15 17.68 8.43
N TYR A 73 6.06 16.87 7.84
CA TYR A 73 6.40 16.93 6.42
C TYR A 73 6.30 15.53 5.78
N ASP A 74 5.14 14.90 5.94
CA ASP A 74 4.88 13.56 5.46
C ASP A 74 3.51 13.43 4.76
N ILE A 75 3.54 12.70 3.65
CA ILE A 75 2.36 12.08 3.09
C ILE A 75 2.20 10.75 3.81
N ASN A 76 1.05 10.55 4.43
CA ASN A 76 0.61 9.26 4.95
C ASN A 76 -0.90 9.21 4.82
N ARG A 77 -1.39 8.66 3.72
CA ARG A 77 -2.81 8.63 3.36
C ARG A 77 -3.16 7.25 2.82
N HIS A 78 -4.32 6.74 3.20
CA HIS A 78 -4.78 5.44 2.76
C HIS A 78 -6.15 5.52 2.09
N LEU A 79 -6.42 4.53 1.26
CA LEU A 79 -7.68 4.32 0.55
C LEU A 79 -8.06 2.86 0.74
N ASN A 80 -9.23 2.59 1.30
CA ASN A 80 -9.68 1.21 1.47
C ASN A 80 -10.11 0.65 0.11
N ILE A 81 -9.78 -0.62 -0.17
CA ILE A 81 -10.09 -1.24 -1.46
C ILE A 81 -11.60 -1.28 -1.73
N ASN A 82 -12.40 -1.51 -0.69
CA ASN A 82 -13.86 -1.58 -0.75
C ASN A 82 -14.56 -0.24 -1.07
N GLU A 83 -13.87 0.89 -0.90
CA GLU A 83 -14.39 2.23 -1.24
C GLU A 83 -14.16 2.58 -2.72
N ILE A 84 -13.27 1.86 -3.40
CA ILE A 84 -12.87 2.19 -4.77
C ILE A 84 -13.94 1.70 -5.74
N THR A 85 -14.65 2.65 -6.34
CA THR A 85 -15.66 2.36 -7.38
C THR A 85 -15.09 2.38 -8.80
N GLY A 86 -13.84 2.82 -8.98
CA GLY A 86 -13.17 2.87 -10.27
C GLY A 86 -11.98 3.84 -10.30
N LYS A 87 -11.31 3.93 -11.46
CA LYS A 87 -10.12 4.77 -11.62
C LYS A 87 -10.41 6.27 -11.43
N ASP A 88 -11.60 6.74 -11.78
CA ASP A 88 -11.99 8.14 -11.57
C ASP A 88 -12.22 8.48 -10.10
N TYR A 89 -12.68 7.52 -9.30
CA TYR A 89 -12.73 7.68 -7.84
C TYR A 89 -11.33 7.91 -7.26
N ILE A 90 -10.35 7.08 -7.66
CA ILE A 90 -8.94 7.24 -7.27
C ILE A 90 -8.41 8.61 -7.72
N ARG A 91 -8.68 9.02 -8.96
CA ARG A 91 -8.25 10.33 -9.49
C ARG A 91 -8.84 11.49 -8.68
N ASN A 92 -10.12 11.44 -8.34
CA ASN A 92 -10.76 12.44 -7.49
C ASN A 92 -10.14 12.48 -6.09
N TRP A 93 -9.90 11.32 -5.49
CA TRP A 93 -9.24 11.20 -4.19
C TRP A 93 -7.83 11.81 -4.20
N VAL A 94 -6.99 11.47 -5.18
CA VAL A 94 -5.63 12.05 -5.34
C VAL A 94 -5.67 13.57 -5.46
N ASN A 95 -6.65 14.12 -6.18
CA ASN A 95 -6.78 15.56 -6.40
C ASN A 95 -7.36 16.34 -5.21
N LYS A 96 -7.90 15.66 -4.18
CA LYS A 96 -8.51 16.31 -3.02
C LYS A 96 -7.77 16.05 -1.70
N THR A 97 -6.89 15.05 -1.66
CA THR A 97 -6.34 14.53 -0.41
C THR A 97 -5.04 15.21 0.01
N GLY A 98 -5.05 15.84 1.19
CA GLY A 98 -3.84 16.27 1.93
C GLY A 98 -2.80 16.99 1.09
N ASP A 99 -1.53 16.59 1.24
CA ASP A 99 -0.39 17.10 0.45
C ASP A 99 -0.23 16.41 -0.91
N ILE A 100 -1.03 15.37 -1.18
CA ILE A 100 -1.05 14.71 -2.49
C ILE A 100 -1.64 15.66 -3.55
N LYS A 101 -2.68 16.41 -3.19
CA LYS A 101 -3.32 17.37 -4.11
C LYS A 101 -2.37 18.46 -4.61
N ASN A 102 -1.35 18.79 -3.81
CA ASN A 102 -0.35 19.83 -4.06
C ASN A 102 0.81 19.34 -4.94
N GLN A 103 0.85 18.06 -5.31
CA GLN A 103 1.87 17.55 -6.24
C GLN A 103 1.66 18.07 -7.67
N THR A 104 2.71 18.00 -8.47
CA THR A 104 2.64 18.31 -9.91
C THR A 104 1.71 17.34 -10.64
N LYS A 105 1.22 17.74 -11.82
CA LYS A 105 0.35 16.89 -12.65
C LYS A 105 0.99 15.52 -12.94
N SER A 106 2.29 15.48 -13.25
CA SER A 106 2.99 14.22 -13.55
C SER A 106 3.07 13.29 -12.35
N VAL A 107 3.40 13.83 -11.16
CA VAL A 107 3.47 13.04 -9.92
C VAL A 107 2.09 12.52 -9.54
N LYS A 108 1.03 13.33 -9.68
CA LYS A 108 -0.34 12.88 -9.42
C LYS A 108 -0.76 11.76 -10.35
N GLU A 109 -0.46 11.87 -11.65
CA GLU A 109 -0.82 10.80 -12.59
C GLU A 109 -0.06 9.50 -12.27
N GLU A 110 1.21 9.58 -11.89
CA GLU A 110 1.96 8.38 -11.49
C GLU A 110 1.40 7.74 -10.21
N ILE A 111 0.97 8.53 -9.23
CA ILE A 111 0.27 8.02 -8.03
C ILE A 111 -1.04 7.34 -8.43
N ILE A 112 -1.84 7.95 -9.32
CA ILE A 112 -3.11 7.39 -9.81
C ILE A 112 -2.89 6.05 -10.49
N GLU A 113 -1.92 5.96 -11.41
CA GLU A 113 -1.62 4.71 -12.12
C GLU A 113 -1.19 3.59 -11.17
N ARG A 114 -0.38 3.91 -10.15
CA ARG A 114 0.07 2.91 -9.18
C ARG A 114 -1.03 2.49 -8.22
N LEU A 115 -1.89 3.41 -7.77
CA LEU A 115 -3.07 3.08 -6.98
C LEU A 115 -4.03 2.19 -7.78
N TRP A 116 -4.26 2.53 -9.05
CA TRP A 116 -5.11 1.73 -9.94
C TRP A 116 -4.55 0.33 -10.14
N LYS A 117 -3.24 0.21 -10.41
CA LYS A 117 -2.56 -1.08 -10.51
C LYS A 117 -2.68 -1.89 -9.21
N GLY A 118 -2.45 -1.28 -8.05
CA GLY A 118 -2.58 -1.95 -6.76
C GLY A 118 -4.01 -2.42 -6.47
N TYR A 119 -5.01 -1.64 -6.88
CA TYR A 119 -6.42 -2.06 -6.82
C TYR A 119 -6.70 -3.26 -7.72
N GLN A 120 -6.24 -3.23 -8.98
CA GLN A 120 -6.41 -4.33 -9.92
C GLN A 120 -5.79 -5.63 -9.40
N GLU A 121 -4.64 -5.57 -8.71
CA GLU A 121 -4.02 -6.74 -8.08
C GLU A 121 -4.83 -7.37 -6.94
N MET A 122 -5.81 -6.65 -6.38
CA MET A 122 -6.68 -7.16 -5.31
C MET A 122 -8.00 -7.73 -5.81
N VAL A 123 -8.49 -7.25 -6.95
CA VAL A 123 -9.82 -7.61 -7.48
C VAL A 123 -9.77 -8.61 -8.63
N ASN A 124 -8.58 -8.85 -9.20
CA ASN A 124 -8.32 -9.88 -10.22
C ASN A 124 -7.94 -11.20 -9.56
#